data_AF-A0A5R8LHR6-F1
#
_entry.id   AF-A0A5R8LHR6-F1
#
_cell.length_a   1.000
_cell.length_b   1.000
_cell.length_c   1.000
_cell.angle_alpha   90.00
_cell.angle_beta   90.00
_cell.angle_gamma   90.00
#
_symmetry.space_group_name_H-M   'P 1'
#
loop_
_entity.id
_entity.type
_entity.pdbx_description
1 polymer ?
#
loop_
_entity_poly.entity_id
_entity_poly.type
_entity_poly.pdbx_seq_one_letter_code
_entity_poly.pdbx_strand_id
1 'polypeptide(L)'
;MKTGDDTFDDIYVSKETGKVVGVMYEGVDYKLVPVEPKQKKMNYEEALKRAEKLLSMGDYVDGNVNEYANLKAVALVKNIYGREDEK
;
A
#
# COMPACT_ATOMS: atom_id res chain seq x y z
N MET A 1 23.51 25.40 -8.98
CA MET A 1 22.45 24.38 -8.97
C MET A 1 21.19 25.04 -9.51
N LYS A 2 20.60 24.53 -10.59
CA LYS A 2 19.29 25.00 -11.10
C LYS A 2 18.55 23.79 -11.68
N THR A 3 17.50 23.35 -11.00
CA THR A 3 16.47 22.40 -11.43
C THR A 3 15.47 22.34 -10.26
N GLY A 4 14.39 23.11 -10.20
CA GLY A 4 13.41 23.33 -11.26
C GLY A 4 12.08 22.70 -10.82
N ASP A 5 11.53 23.20 -9.73
CA ASP A 5 10.10 23.26 -9.36
C ASP A 5 10.04 24.12 -8.09
N ASP A 6 9.24 25.19 -8.06
CA ASP A 6 9.07 26.11 -6.90
C ASP A 6 8.29 25.44 -5.74
N THR A 7 8.52 24.14 -5.51
CA THR A 7 7.76 23.35 -4.54
C THR A 7 8.39 23.33 -3.16
N PHE A 8 9.71 23.39 -3.03
CA PHE A 8 10.40 23.36 -1.74
C PHE A 8 11.49 24.43 -1.69
N ASP A 9 11.62 25.09 -0.55
CA ASP A 9 12.65 26.11 -0.34
C ASP A 9 14.04 25.47 -0.23
N ASP A 10 14.12 24.35 0.51
CA ASP A 10 15.36 23.59 0.73
C ASP A 10 15.06 22.10 0.92
N ILE A 11 16.07 21.25 0.70
CA ILE A 11 15.99 19.80 0.84
C ILE A 11 17.13 19.29 1.73
N TYR A 12 16.80 18.51 2.74
CA TYR A 12 17.77 17.89 3.65
C TYR A 12 18.14 16.48 3.20
N VAL A 13 19.42 16.25 2.92
CA VAL A 13 19.95 14.95 2.51
C VAL A 13 20.89 14.39 3.57
N SER A 14 20.67 13.14 3.97
CA SER A 14 21.55 12.41 4.89
C SER A 14 22.92 12.20 4.25
N LYS A 15 23.99 12.68 4.91
CA LYS A 15 25.38 12.48 4.46
C LYS A 15 25.82 11.01 4.50
N GLU A 16 25.20 10.23 5.36
CA GLU A 16 25.53 8.81 5.55
C GLU A 16 24.87 7.93 4.48
N THR A 17 23.60 8.19 4.17
CA THR A 17 22.81 7.31 3.29
C THR A 17 22.55 7.88 1.90
N GLY A 18 22.79 9.18 1.68
CA GLY A 18 22.41 9.89 0.47
C GLY A 18 20.91 10.08 0.27
N LYS A 19 20.07 9.72 1.24
CA LYS A 19 18.60 9.79 1.16
C LYS A 19 18.10 11.16 1.64
N VAL A 20 17.01 11.63 1.04
CA VAL A 20 16.27 12.80 1.53
C VAL A 20 15.60 12.46 2.86
N VAL A 21 15.80 13.30 3.87
CA VAL A 21 15.30 13.12 5.25
C VAL A 21 14.41 14.26 5.73
N GLY A 22 14.25 15.31 4.91
CA GLY A 22 13.40 16.44 5.22
C GLY A 22 13.39 17.46 4.09
N VAL A 23 12.46 18.40 4.19
CA VAL A 23 12.32 19.53 3.28
C VAL A 23 11.93 20.79 4.06
N MET A 24 12.27 21.95 3.54
CA MET A 24 11.69 23.22 3.96
C MET A 24 10.61 23.62 2.95
N TYR A 25 9.42 23.98 3.44
CA TYR A 25 8.30 24.43 2.62
C TYR A 25 7.63 25.63 3.27
N GLU A 26 7.58 26.75 2.55
CA GLU A 26 7.06 28.03 3.04
C GLU A 26 7.71 28.47 4.37
N GLY A 27 9.03 28.25 4.48
CA GLY A 27 9.81 28.55 5.69
C GLY A 27 9.57 27.61 6.88
N VAL A 28 8.87 26.48 6.68
CA VAL A 28 8.60 25.48 7.71
C VAL A 28 9.40 24.20 7.48
N ASP A 29 10.05 23.71 8.52
CA ASP A 29 10.82 22.46 8.50
C ASP A 29 9.94 21.21 8.62
N TYR A 30 9.94 20.36 7.59
CA TYR A 30 9.28 19.06 7.58
C TYR A 30 10.31 17.93 7.62
N LYS A 31 10.23 17.09 8.65
CA LYS A 31 11.03 15.85 8.74
C LYS A 31 10.30 14.70 8.05
N LEU A 32 10.97 14.04 7.11
CA LEU A 32 10.43 12.83 6.50
C LEU A 32 10.58 11.67 7.48
N VAL A 33 9.45 11.16 7.95
CA VAL A 33 9.40 9.95 8.78
C VAL A 33 9.06 8.79 7.84
N PRO A 34 9.89 7.74 7.77
CA PRO A 34 9.56 6.54 7.02
C PRO A 34 8.21 6.01 7.47
N VAL A 35 7.28 5.85 6.54
CA VAL A 35 6.05 5.13 6.82
C VAL A 35 6.41 3.66 6.84
N GLU A 36 6.63 3.11 8.04
CA GLU A 36 6.63 1.67 8.20
C GLU A 36 5.24 1.16 7.80
N PRO A 37 5.13 0.14 6.93
CA PRO A 37 3.85 -0.46 6.66
C PRO A 37 3.29 -1.00 7.98
N LYS A 38 2.26 -0.33 8.51
CA LYS A 38 1.59 -0.72 9.78
C LYS A 38 1.04 -2.15 9.74
N GLN A 39 0.93 -2.74 8.55
CA GLN A 39 0.49 -4.11 8.34
C GLN A 39 1.60 -4.90 7.66
N LYS A 40 1.96 -6.03 8.28
CA LYS A 40 2.77 -7.08 7.65
C LYS A 40 2.13 -7.41 6.30
N LYS A 41 2.91 -7.37 5.21
CA LYS A 41 2.44 -7.85 3.91
C LYS A 41 1.93 -9.28 4.10
N MET A 42 0.64 -9.48 3.88
CA MET A 42 0.03 -10.80 3.85
C MET A 42 0.57 -11.51 2.62
N ASN A 43 0.99 -12.77 2.76
CA ASN A 43 1.41 -13.56 1.61
C ASN A 43 0.19 -14.02 0.80
N TYR A 44 0.42 -14.46 -0.44
CA TYR A 44 -0.64 -14.86 -1.35
C TYR A 44 -1.56 -15.94 -0.76
N GLU A 45 -0.99 -16.99 -0.15
CA GLU A 45 -1.76 -18.10 0.41
C GLU A 45 -2.68 -17.66 1.57
N GLU A 46 -2.18 -16.79 2.45
CA GLU A 46 -2.96 -16.23 3.56
C GLU A 46 -4.09 -15.32 3.04
N ALA A 47 -3.82 -14.53 2.00
CA ALA A 47 -4.81 -13.65 1.38
C ALA A 47 -5.92 -14.46 0.68
N LEU A 48 -5.55 -15.52 -0.04
CA LEU A 48 -6.49 -16.41 -0.70
C LEU A 48 -7.38 -17.14 0.33
N LYS A 49 -6.78 -17.74 1.37
CA LYS A 49 -7.53 -18.41 2.44
C LYS A 49 -8.51 -17.48 3.17
N ARG A 50 -8.12 -16.23 3.42
CA ARG A 50 -9.02 -15.24 4.03
C ARG A 50 -10.16 -14.86 3.10
N ALA A 51 -9.89 -14.67 1.81
CA ALA A 51 -10.92 -14.38 0.82
C ALA A 51 -11.92 -15.54 0.72
N GLU A 52 -11.44 -16.79 0.58
CA GLU A 52 -12.28 -17.99 0.56
C GLU A 52 -13.11 -18.17 1.84
N LYS A 53 -12.53 -17.89 3.01
CA LYS A 53 -13.25 -17.92 4.29
C LYS A 53 -14.35 -16.86 4.37
N LEU A 54 -14.10 -15.65 3.87
CA LEU A 54 -15.12 -14.60 3.81
C LEU A 54 -16.26 -14.98 2.87
N LEU A 55 -15.94 -15.67 1.77
CA LEU A 55 -16.94 -16.23 0.86
C LEU A 55 -17.81 -17.29 1.53
N SER A 56 -17.21 -18.24 2.24
CA SER A 56 -17.96 -19.30 2.92
C SER A 56 -18.74 -18.80 4.15
N MET A 57 -18.34 -17.67 4.72
CA MET A 57 -19.11 -16.96 5.76
C MET A 57 -20.28 -16.14 5.20
N GLY A 58 -20.27 -15.82 3.89
CA GLY A 58 -21.35 -15.11 3.20
C GLY A 58 -22.68 -15.87 3.15
N ASP A 59 -22.65 -17.21 3.29
CA ASP A 59 -23.87 -18.03 3.43
C ASP A 59 -24.59 -17.83 4.79
N TYR A 60 -23.95 -17.17 5.76
CA TYR A 60 -24.50 -16.98 7.12
C TYR A 60 -25.06 -15.58 7.40
N VAL A 61 -24.95 -14.63 6.47
CA VAL A 61 -25.40 -13.24 6.70
C VAL A 61 -26.51 -12.88 5.72
N ASP A 62 -27.74 -13.19 6.15
CA ASP A 62 -28.97 -12.48 5.78
C ASP A 62 -29.20 -12.24 4.28
N GLY A 63 -29.19 -13.33 3.50
CA GLY A 63 -29.95 -13.48 2.25
C GLY A 63 -29.65 -12.53 1.09
N ASN A 64 -28.68 -11.62 1.21
CA ASN A 64 -28.45 -10.57 0.22
C ASN A 64 -26.97 -10.30 -0.03
N VAL A 65 -26.17 -11.37 -0.06
CA VAL A 65 -24.77 -11.29 -0.48
C VAL A 65 -24.72 -11.46 -1.99
N ASN A 66 -24.44 -10.37 -2.69
CA ASN A 66 -24.35 -10.35 -4.15
C ASN A 66 -23.14 -11.21 -4.57
N GLU A 67 -23.40 -12.46 -4.97
CA GLU A 67 -22.45 -13.51 -5.35
C GLU A 67 -21.34 -12.99 -6.29
N TYR A 68 -21.66 -11.97 -7.10
CA TYR A 68 -20.76 -11.25 -7.99
C TYR A 68 -19.68 -10.40 -7.31
N ALA A 69 -19.99 -9.74 -6.19
CA ALA A 69 -19.03 -8.92 -5.43
C ALA A 69 -17.96 -9.81 -4.76
N ASN A 70 -18.41 -10.98 -4.33
CA ASN A 70 -17.63 -12.03 -3.70
C ASN A 70 -16.60 -12.64 -4.66
N LEU A 71 -17.01 -13.03 -5.88
CA LEU A 71 -16.10 -13.52 -6.91
C LEU A 71 -15.03 -12.49 -7.33
N LYS A 72 -15.40 -11.20 -7.37
CA LYS A 72 -14.46 -10.11 -7.67
C LYS A 72 -13.37 -9.95 -6.61
N ALA A 73 -13.66 -10.20 -5.34
CA ALA A 73 -12.66 -10.11 -4.28
C ALA A 73 -11.55 -11.16 -4.43
N VAL A 74 -11.91 -12.42 -4.71
CA VAL A 74 -10.91 -13.49 -4.97
C VAL A 74 -10.11 -13.21 -6.24
N ALA A 75 -10.77 -12.77 -7.32
CA ALA A 75 -10.10 -12.42 -8.55
C ALA A 75 -9.13 -11.23 -8.39
N LEU A 76 -9.47 -10.27 -7.52
CA LEU A 76 -8.61 -9.14 -7.19
C LEU A 76 -7.37 -9.60 -6.42
N VAL A 77 -7.53 -10.46 -5.41
CA VAL A 77 -6.40 -11.05 -4.67
C VAL A 77 -5.45 -11.82 -5.60
N LYS A 78 -6.00 -12.65 -6.50
CA LYS A 78 -5.21 -13.36 -7.52
C LYS A 78 -4.47 -12.40 -8.45
N ASN A 79 -5.08 -11.31 -8.88
CA ASN A 79 -4.44 -10.32 -9.76
C ASN A 79 -3.32 -9.53 -9.07
N ILE A 80 -3.49 -9.17 -7.80
CA ILE A 80 -2.52 -8.37 -7.06
C ILE A 80 -1.27 -9.20 -6.73
N TYR A 81 -1.47 -10.42 -6.25
CA TYR A 81 -0.39 -11.26 -5.73
C TYR A 81 0.14 -12.27 -6.75
N GLY A 82 -0.69 -12.80 -7.65
CA GLY A 82 -0.25 -13.74 -8.68
C GLY A 82 0.67 -13.12 -9.75
N ARG A 83 0.71 -11.79 -9.86
CA ARG A 83 1.68 -11.07 -10.70
C ARG A 83 3.00 -10.73 -9.99
N GLU A 84 3.06 -10.86 -8.66
CA GLU A 84 4.32 -10.64 -7.92
C GLU A 84 5.30 -11.82 -8.14
N ASP A 85 4.79 -13.02 -8.43
CA ASP A 85 5.59 -14.23 -8.72
C ASP A 85 6.09 -14.30 -10.18
N GLU A 86 5.67 -13.39 -11.07
CA GLU A 86 6.11 -13.32 -12.48
C GLU A 86 7.33 -12.39 -12.71
N LYS A 87 8.02 -11.95 -11.65
CA LYS A 87 9.19 -11.07 -11.73
C LYS A 87 10.52 -11.74 -11.38
#